data_AF-A0A1F9JWR7-F1
#
_entry.id   AF-A0A1F9JWR7-F1
#
_cell.length_a   1.000
_cell.length_b   1.000
_cell.length_c   1.000
_cell.angle_alpha   90.00
_cell.angle_beta   90.00
_cell.angle_gamma   90.00
#
_symmetry.space_group_name_H-M   'P 1'
#
loop_
_entity.id
_entity.type
_entity.pdbx_description
1 polymer ?
#
loop_
_entity_poly.entity_id
_entity_poly.type
_entity_poly.pdbx_seq_one_letter_code
_entity_poly.pdbx_strand_id
1 'polypeptide(L)'
;MQNGASAEKVEAVLGDYRKNPLFSPRERLALELAERMTYTKKRVTDRFFKRAKRHFTDEELVELAAIIALENFRSKFNPVFGVEANGFCALPAVRAASAAAAERFR
;
A
#
# COMPACT_ATOMS: atom_id res chain seq x y z
N MET A 1 -8.58 -1.99 18.27
CA MET A 1 -7.55 -2.69 17.45
C MET A 1 -6.31 -2.84 18.31
N GLN A 2 -5.98 -4.06 18.77
CA GLN A 2 -4.80 -4.24 19.64
C GLN A 2 -3.48 -4.41 18.86
N ASN A 3 -3.53 -4.65 17.53
CA ASN A 3 -2.34 -4.95 16.69
C ASN A 3 -2.23 -4.09 15.41
N GLY A 4 -2.80 -2.87 15.38
CA GLY A 4 -2.79 -1.99 14.20
C GLY A 4 -1.89 -0.76 14.36
N ALA A 5 -1.49 -0.13 13.25
CA ALA A 5 -0.84 1.18 13.29
C ALA A 5 -1.79 2.26 13.84
N SER A 6 -1.23 3.33 14.41
CA SER A 6 -2.03 4.48 14.86
C SER A 6 -2.73 5.16 13.68
N ALA A 7 -3.87 5.82 13.93
CA ALA A 7 -4.58 6.56 12.89
C ALA A 7 -3.68 7.62 12.23
N GLU A 8 -2.88 8.32 13.04
CA GLU A 8 -1.86 9.28 12.58
C GLU A 8 -0.85 8.63 11.63
N LYS A 9 -0.31 7.45 11.97
CA LYS A 9 0.66 6.75 11.11
C LYS A 9 0.03 6.26 9.82
N VAL A 10 -1.24 5.83 9.86
CA VAL A 10 -2.00 5.42 8.67
C VAL A 10 -2.24 6.62 7.74
N GLU A 11 -2.62 7.78 8.27
CA GLU A 11 -2.77 9.01 7.50
C GLU A 11 -1.43 9.49 6.92
N ALA A 12 -0.35 9.38 7.69
CA ALA A 12 1.00 9.79 7.28
C ALA A 12 1.52 9.06 6.03
N VAL A 13 0.95 7.90 5.66
CA VAL A 13 1.27 7.19 4.41
C VAL A 13 0.88 8.00 3.17
N LEU A 14 -0.17 8.83 3.26
CA LEU A 14 -0.64 9.67 2.15
C LEU A 14 0.31 10.84 1.85
N GLY A 15 1.20 11.19 2.78
CA GLY A 15 2.22 12.24 2.63
C GLY A 15 3.58 11.69 2.16
N ASP A 16 4.66 12.43 2.44
CA ASP A 16 6.02 11.97 2.16
C ASP A 16 6.53 11.00 3.25
N TYR A 17 6.02 9.76 3.23
CA TYR A 17 6.40 8.71 4.18
C TYR A 17 7.91 8.44 4.22
N ARG A 18 8.65 8.78 3.16
CA ARG A 18 10.11 8.57 3.09
C ARG A 18 10.88 9.46 4.05
N LYS A 19 10.34 10.65 4.33
CA LYS A 19 10.92 11.63 5.25
C LYS A 19 10.21 11.69 6.59
N ASN A 20 9.02 11.07 6.71
CA ASN A 20 8.24 11.11 7.92
C ASN A 20 8.86 10.23 9.03
N PRO A 21 9.11 10.78 10.24
CA PRO A 21 9.76 10.07 11.34
C PRO A 21 8.91 8.94 11.94
N LEU A 22 7.60 8.90 11.68
CA LEU A 22 6.71 7.83 12.14
C LEU A 22 7.03 6.46 11.52
N PHE A 23 7.77 6.42 10.41
CA PHE A 23 8.15 5.20 9.73
C PHE A 23 9.63 4.87 9.94
N SER A 24 9.88 3.66 10.42
CA SER A 24 11.21 3.06 10.47
C SER A 24 11.80 2.85 9.07
N PRO A 25 13.13 2.67 8.94
CA PRO A 25 13.75 2.31 7.66
C PRO A 25 13.14 1.06 7.01
N ARG A 26 12.79 0.05 7.82
CA ARG A 26 12.16 -1.20 7.36
C ARG A 26 10.77 -0.94 6.78
N GLU A 27 9.94 -0.15 7.45
CA GLU A 27 8.60 0.21 6.97
C GLU A 27 8.64 1.04 5.68
N ARG A 28 9.57 2.00 5.58
CA ARG A 28 9.76 2.79 4.36
C ARG A 28 10.12 1.90 3.16
N LEU A 29 10.91 0.85 3.37
CA LEU A 29 11.23 -0.13 2.32
C LEU A 29 10.02 -0.98 1.93
N ALA A 30 9.18 -1.39 2.88
CA ALA A 30 7.93 -2.10 2.58
C ALA A 30 6.98 -1.23 1.74
N LEU A 31 6.81 0.04 2.11
CA LEU A 31 6.03 1.00 1.33
C LEU A 31 6.64 1.25 -0.06
N GLU A 32 7.97 1.37 -0.16
CA GLU A 32 8.66 1.48 -1.47
C GLU A 32 8.47 0.21 -2.33
N LEU A 33 8.45 -0.99 -1.74
CA LEU A 33 8.14 -2.24 -2.46
C LEU A 33 6.71 -2.21 -3.00
N ALA A 34 5.73 -1.82 -2.16
CA ALA A 34 4.34 -1.70 -2.55
C ALA A 34 4.18 -0.76 -3.76
N GLU A 35 4.76 0.45 -3.69
CA GLU A 35 4.75 1.37 -4.82
C GLU A 35 5.42 0.78 -6.08
N ARG A 36 6.55 0.08 -5.94
CA ARG A 36 7.28 -0.51 -7.08
C ARG A 36 6.50 -1.62 -7.77
N MET A 37 5.66 -2.35 -7.03
CA MET A 37 4.79 -3.41 -7.56
C MET A 37 3.46 -2.86 -8.10
N THR A 38 2.95 -1.77 -7.53
CA THR A 38 1.64 -1.19 -7.90
C THR A 38 1.75 -0.22 -9.09
N TYR A 39 2.74 0.67 -9.11
CA TYR A 39 2.87 1.65 -10.18
C TYR A 39 3.58 1.05 -11.40
N THR A 40 2.87 0.98 -12.53
CA THR A 40 3.35 0.37 -13.79
C THR A 40 4.62 1.00 -14.37
N LYS A 41 4.96 2.23 -13.98
CA LYS A 41 6.19 2.93 -14.39
C LYS A 41 7.39 2.63 -13.46
N LYS A 42 7.18 1.95 -12.33
CA LYS A 42 8.23 1.55 -11.39
C LYS A 42 8.59 0.08 -11.59
N ARG A 43 9.77 -0.31 -11.12
CA ARG A 43 10.29 -1.68 -11.18
C ARG A 43 10.94 -2.04 -9.86
N VAL A 44 10.85 -3.31 -9.47
CA VAL A 44 11.72 -3.88 -8.43
C VAL A 44 13.07 -4.13 -9.10
N THR A 45 14.07 -3.32 -8.74
CA THR A 45 15.42 -3.45 -9.32
C THR A 45 16.34 -4.22 -8.37
N ASP A 46 17.40 -4.82 -8.88
CA ASP A 46 18.39 -5.53 -8.05
C ASP A 46 18.97 -4.64 -6.95
N ARG A 47 19.23 -3.36 -7.27
CA ARG A 47 19.69 -2.37 -6.29
C ARG A 47 18.69 -2.20 -5.14
N PHE A 48 17.39 -2.17 -5.43
CA PHE A 48 16.36 -2.10 -4.41
C PHE A 48 16.27 -3.42 -3.64
N PHE A 49 16.25 -4.55 -4.33
CA PHE A 49 16.13 -5.87 -3.71
C PHE A 49 17.29 -6.14 -2.73
N LYS A 50 18.53 -5.78 -3.10
CA LYS A 50 19.70 -5.81 -2.20
C LYS A 50 19.56 -4.91 -0.97
N ARG A 51 18.84 -3.78 -1.06
CA ARG A 51 18.53 -2.94 0.12
C ARG A 51 17.48 -3.61 1.00
N ALA A 52 16.43 -4.15 0.39
CA ALA A 52 15.36 -4.84 1.10
C ALA A 52 15.89 -6.06 1.89
N LYS A 53 16.76 -6.88 1.27
CA LYS A 53 17.42 -8.04 1.89
C LYS A 53 18.30 -7.74 3.12
N ARG A 54 18.66 -6.47 3.37
CA ARG A 54 19.34 -6.08 4.62
C ARG A 54 18.37 -5.89 5.80
N HIS A 55 17.09 -5.74 5.50
CA HIS A 55 16.06 -5.52 6.50
C HIS A 55 15.12 -6.70 6.62
N PHE A 56 14.92 -7.50 5.56
CA PHE A 56 13.95 -8.59 5.49
C PHE A 56 14.61 -9.93 5.13
N THR A 57 14.10 -11.04 5.68
CA THR A 57 14.43 -12.39 5.21
C THR A 57 13.76 -12.67 3.84
N ASP A 58 14.10 -13.80 3.21
CA ASP A 58 13.43 -14.18 1.96
C ASP A 58 11.95 -14.50 2.20
N GLU A 59 11.64 -15.19 3.29
CA GLU A 59 10.28 -15.54 3.70
C GLU A 59 9.43 -14.28 3.92
N GLU A 60 9.96 -13.30 4.66
CA GLU A 60 9.27 -12.02 4.88
C GLU A 60 9.03 -11.25 3.57
N LEU A 61 9.97 -11.30 2.62
CA LEU A 61 9.80 -10.67 1.31
C LEU A 61 8.73 -11.38 0.46
N VAL A 62 8.66 -12.71 0.54
CA VAL A 62 7.62 -13.50 -0.13
C VAL A 62 6.25 -13.13 0.43
N GLU A 63 6.09 -13.08 1.75
CA GLU A 63 4.84 -12.70 2.40
C GLU A 63 4.40 -11.27 2.05
N LEU A 64 5.34 -10.31 2.11
CA LEU A 64 5.07 -8.92 1.73
C LEU A 64 4.63 -8.82 0.27
N ALA A 65 5.36 -9.46 -0.64
CA ALA A 65 5.03 -9.46 -2.06
C ALA A 65 3.66 -10.10 -2.33
N ALA A 66 3.32 -11.18 -1.62
CA ALA A 66 2.03 -11.85 -1.76
C ALA A 66 0.85 -10.94 -1.38
N ILE A 67 0.93 -10.24 -0.24
CA ILE A 67 -0.13 -9.31 0.17
C ILE A 67 -0.24 -8.12 -0.79
N ILE A 68 0.89 -7.55 -1.22
CA ILE A 68 0.87 -6.44 -2.19
C ILE A 68 0.26 -6.90 -3.52
N ALA A 69 0.60 -8.10 -3.99
CA ALA A 69 0.02 -8.68 -5.20
C ALA A 69 -1.49 -8.89 -5.09
N LEU A 70 -1.96 -9.39 -3.94
CA LEU A 70 -3.40 -9.57 -3.67
C LEU A 70 -4.16 -8.26 -3.72
N GLU A 71 -3.64 -7.18 -3.14
CA GLU A 71 -4.28 -5.86 -3.21
C GLU A 71 -4.23 -5.27 -4.63
N ASN A 72 -3.17 -5.54 -5.39
CA ASN A 72 -3.09 -5.18 -6.81
C ASN A 72 -4.05 -5.98 -7.71
N PHE A 73 -4.41 -7.20 -7.31
CA PHE A 73 -5.47 -7.98 -7.95
C PHE A 73 -6.83 -7.37 -7.62
N ARG A 74 -7.12 -7.15 -6.32
CA ARG A 74 -8.39 -6.55 -5.87
C ARG A 74 -8.65 -5.18 -6.48
N SER A 75 -7.62 -4.33 -6.62
CA SER A 75 -7.76 -3.01 -7.24
C SER A 75 -8.15 -3.03 -8.72
N LYS A 76 -7.99 -4.18 -9.42
CA LYS A 76 -8.41 -4.38 -10.81
C LYS A 76 -9.66 -5.23 -10.92
N PHE A 77 -9.82 -6.20 -10.03
CA PHE A 77 -10.95 -7.12 -10.00
C PHE A 77 -12.22 -6.43 -9.49
N ASN A 78 -12.16 -5.79 -8.33
CA ASN A 78 -13.33 -5.18 -7.68
C ASN A 78 -14.07 -4.19 -8.58
N PRO A 79 -13.39 -3.28 -9.32
CA PRO A 79 -14.10 -2.33 -10.18
C PRO A 79 -14.85 -2.99 -11.35
N VAL A 80 -14.40 -4.14 -11.84
CA VAL A 80 -15.10 -4.87 -12.93
C VAL A 80 -16.50 -5.31 -12.50
N PHE A 81 -16.67 -5.62 -11.21
CA PHE A 81 -17.94 -6.09 -10.64
C PHE A 81 -18.66 -5.03 -9.80
N GLY A 82 -18.22 -3.77 -9.86
CA GLY A 82 -18.82 -2.69 -9.07
C GLY A 82 -18.76 -2.92 -7.56
N VAL A 83 -17.73 -3.62 -7.05
CA VAL A 83 -17.58 -3.82 -5.60
C VAL A 83 -17.17 -2.50 -4.96
N GLU A 84 -18.09 -1.89 -4.21
CA GLU A 84 -17.90 -0.60 -3.56
C GLU A 84 -17.30 -0.70 -2.16
N ALA A 85 -16.84 0.43 -1.62
CA ALA A 85 -16.31 0.51 -0.26
C ALA A 85 -17.44 0.51 0.78
N ASN A 86 -17.29 -0.29 1.83
CA ASN A 86 -18.28 -0.41 2.92
C ASN A 86 -18.27 0.78 3.92
N GLY A 87 -17.55 1.87 3.62
CA GLY A 87 -17.48 3.05 4.50
C GLY A 87 -16.62 2.92 5.77
N PHE A 88 -15.86 1.83 5.93
CA PHE A 88 -15.04 1.61 7.13
C PHE A 88 -13.75 2.44 7.21
N CYS A 89 -13.25 2.96 6.07
CA CYS A 89 -12.04 3.77 6.08
C CYS A 89 -12.34 5.18 6.62
N ALA A 90 -11.68 5.55 7.72
CA ALA A 90 -11.88 6.86 8.35
C ALA A 90 -11.13 8.01 7.65
N LEU A 91 -10.20 7.72 6.74
CA LEU A 91 -9.37 8.73 6.09
C LEU A 91 -10.18 9.54 5.06
N PRO A 92 -10.30 10.87 5.20
CA PRO A 92 -11.11 11.69 4.29
C PRO A 92 -10.66 11.61 2.84
N ALA A 93 -9.36 11.64 2.57
CA ALA A 93 -8.82 11.56 1.21
C ALA A 93 -9.15 10.22 0.53
N VAL A 94 -9.12 9.11 1.27
CA VAL A 94 -9.45 7.77 0.74
C VAL A 94 -10.95 7.65 0.48
N ARG A 95 -11.79 8.19 1.38
CA ARG A 95 -13.24 8.24 1.17
C ARG A 95 -13.59 9.03 -0.09
N ALA A 96 -12.98 10.20 -0.29
CA ALA A 96 -13.19 11.02 -1.48
C ALA A 96 -12.77 10.29 -2.76
N ALA A 97 -11.58 9.67 -2.77
CA ALA A 97 -11.10 8.89 -3.91
C ALA A 97 -12.01 7.69 -4.23
N SER A 98 -12.54 7.02 -3.21
CA SER A 98 -13.44 5.87 -3.37
C SER A 98 -14.80 6.29 -3.93
N ALA A 99 -15.34 7.41 -3.48
CA ALA A 99 -16.59 7.97 -4.00
C ALA A 99 -16.45 8.35 -5.47
N ALA A 100 -15.39 9.07 -5.84
CA ALA A 100 -15.11 9.44 -7.23
C ALA A 100 -14.91 8.21 -8.14
N ALA A 101 -14.29 7.13 -7.64
CA ALA A 101 -14.15 5.88 -8.39
C ALA A 101 -15.49 5.18 -8.61
N ALA A 102 -16.42 5.25 -7.64
CA ALA A 102 -17.75 4.66 -7.74
C ALA A 102 -18.66 5.40 -8.73
N GLU A 103 -18.52 6.73 -8.87
CA GLU A 103 -19.27 7.52 -9.86
C GLU A 103 -19.08 7.03 -11.30
N ARG A 104 -17.92 6.46 -11.63
CA ARG A 104 -17.64 5.90 -12.96
C ARG A 104 -18.54 4.71 -13.32
N PHE A 105 -19.18 4.08 -12.34
CA PHE A 105 -20.06 2.91 -12.52
C PHE A 105 -21.55 3.27 -12.47
N ARG A 106 -21.89 4.55 -12.26
CA ARG A 106 -23.25 5.07 -12.31
C ARG A 106 -23.56 5.64 -13.69
#